data_AF-A0A154PHY7-F1
#
_entry.id   AF-A0A154PHY7-F1
#
_cell.length_a   1.000
_cell.length_b   1.000
_cell.length_c   1.000
_cell.angle_alpha   90.00
_cell.angle_beta   90.00
_cell.angle_gamma   90.00
#
_symmetry.space_group_name_H-M   'P 1'
#
loop_
_entity.id
_entity.type
_entity.pdbx_description
1 polymer ?
#
loop_
_entity_poly.entity_id
_entity_poly.type
_entity_poly.pdbx_seq_one_letter_code
_entity_poly.pdbx_strand_id
1 'polypeptide(L)'
;MVRKAMAVMGKVWRIGKRYFKNDFQTRMVIYRSLVESILMYNVEVRGWKEQEKMENIKIKYVKWTWELDRWTPTYIVNKQS
;
A
#
# COMPACT_ATOMS: atom_id res chain seq x y z
N MET A 1 13.95 -6.39 0.17
CA MET A 1 13.40 -5.15 -0.42
C MET A 1 11.96 -4.86 -0.02
N VAL A 2 11.08 -5.87 0.06
CA VAL A 2 9.78 -5.74 0.74
C VAL A 2 9.89 -5.05 2.11
N ARG A 3 10.92 -5.37 2.91
CA ARG A 3 11.23 -4.64 4.16
C ARG A 3 11.40 -3.12 3.98
N LYS A 4 12.08 -2.68 2.91
CA LYS A 4 12.30 -1.25 2.61
C LYS A 4 10.98 -0.60 2.18
N ALA A 5 10.22 -1.24 1.29
CA ALA A 5 8.89 -0.77 0.89
C ALA A 5 7.93 -0.67 2.09
N MET A 6 7.94 -1.67 2.98
CA MET A 6 7.15 -1.68 4.23
C MET A 6 7.56 -0.56 5.19
N ALA A 7 8.86 -0.26 5.30
CA ALA A 7 9.35 0.85 6.12
C ALA A 7 8.92 2.21 5.55
N VAL A 8 9.02 2.39 4.23
CA VAL A 8 8.52 3.58 3.52
C VAL A 8 7.01 3.70 3.67
N MET A 9 6.28 2.60 3.51
CA MET A 9 4.83 2.53 3.68
C MET A 9 4.39 2.95 5.08
N GLY A 10 5.09 2.52 6.14
CA GLY A 10 4.81 2.98 7.50
C GLY A 10 5.00 4.49 7.67
N LYS A 11 6.05 5.06 7.07
CA LYS A 11 6.29 6.52 7.07
C LYS A 11 5.18 7.25 6.30
N VAL A 12 4.85 6.79 5.10
CA VAL A 12 3.78 7.34 4.24
C VAL A 12 2.43 7.30 4.94
N TRP A 13 2.08 6.17 5.56
CA TRP A 13 0.83 6.05 6.31
C TRP A 13 0.77 7.05 7.46
N ARG A 14 1.85 7.20 8.24
CA ARG A 14 1.93 8.17 9.34
C ARG A 14 1.79 9.62 8.86
N ILE A 15 2.43 9.98 7.75
CA ILE A 15 2.29 11.30 7.11
C ILE A 15 0.85 11.52 6.65
N GLY A 16 0.28 10.53 5.94
CA GLY A 16 -1.12 10.53 5.49
C GLY A 16 -2.10 10.71 6.64
N LYS A 17 -1.92 10.00 7.75
CA LYS A 17 -2.77 10.12 8.94
C LYS A 17 -2.63 11.49 9.63
N ARG A 18 -1.45 12.12 9.58
CA ARG A 18 -1.21 13.42 10.20
C ARG A 18 -1.80 14.58 9.40
N TYR A 19 -1.67 14.55 8.08
CA TYR A 19 -2.00 15.69 7.21
C TYR A 19 -3.22 15.48 6.31
N PHE A 20 -3.57 14.23 5.99
CA PHE A 20 -4.53 13.89 4.94
C PHE A 20 -5.61 12.91 5.41
N LYS A 21 -5.94 12.88 6.71
CA LYS A 21 -6.81 11.87 7.38
C LYS A 21 -7.87 11.24 6.47
N ASN A 22 -8.83 12.06 6.03
CA ASN A 22 -10.01 11.65 5.27
C ASN A 22 -9.82 11.77 3.75
N ASP A 23 -8.70 12.35 3.31
CA ASP A 23 -8.38 12.48 1.89
C ASP A 23 -7.71 11.21 1.39
N PHE A 24 -8.55 10.22 1.08
CA PHE A 24 -8.11 8.94 0.56
C PHE A 24 -7.36 9.07 -0.77
N GLN A 25 -7.81 9.97 -1.66
CA GLN A 25 -7.21 10.15 -2.97
C GLN A 25 -5.76 10.63 -2.84
N THR A 26 -5.52 11.68 -2.04
CA THR A 26 -4.17 12.20 -1.81
C THR A 26 -3.28 11.17 -1.12
N ARG A 27 -3.82 10.39 -0.15
CA ARG A 27 -3.07 9.30 0.49
C ARG A 27 -2.66 8.22 -0.52
N MET A 28 -3.55 7.86 -1.44
CA MET A 28 -3.25 6.88 -2.49
C MET A 28 -2.22 7.42 -3.49
N VAL A 29 -2.27 8.71 -3.86
CA VAL A 29 -1.24 9.34 -4.72
C VAL A 29 0.15 9.24 -4.10
N ILE A 30 0.29 9.53 -2.80
CA ILE A 30 1.57 9.42 -2.10
C ILE A 30 2.05 7.96 -2.04
N TYR A 31 1.13 7.02 -1.78
CA TYR A 31 1.44 5.59 -1.80
C TYR A 31 1.97 5.15 -3.18
N ARG A 32 1.26 5.48 -4.26
CA ARG A 32 1.65 5.11 -5.63
C ARG A 32 3.01 5.70 -5.99
N SER A 33 3.25 6.96 -5.62
CA SER A 33 4.49 7.67 -5.93
C SER A 33 5.72 7.09 -5.20
N LEU A 34 5.56 6.64 -3.95
CA LEU A 34 6.71 6.27 -3.10
C LEU A 34 6.85 4.77 -2.83
N VAL A 35 5.73 4.05 -2.67
CA VAL A 35 5.74 2.64 -2.29
C VAL A 35 5.60 1.77 -3.53
N GLU A 36 4.65 2.10 -4.41
CA GLU A 36 4.40 1.34 -5.64
C GLU A 36 5.58 1.46 -6.62
N SER A 37 6.19 2.64 -6.76
CA SER A 37 7.40 2.85 -7.57
C SER A 37 8.59 1.98 -7.15
N ILE A 38 8.88 1.91 -5.83
CA ILE A 38 9.94 1.04 -5.28
C ILE A 38 9.65 -0.40 -5.63
N LEU A 39 8.39 -0.83 -5.53
CA LEU A 39 8.05 -2.22 -5.76
C LEU A 39 7.98 -2.57 -7.26
N MET A 40 7.50 -1.68 -8.14
CA MET A 40 7.45 -1.88 -9.60
C MET A 40 8.84 -2.07 -10.20
N TYR A 41 9.81 -1.24 -9.80
CA TYR A 41 11.21 -1.40 -10.21
C TYR A 41 11.75 -2.81 -9.93
N ASN A 42 11.23 -3.48 -8.90
CA ASN A 42 11.68 -4.82 -8.52
C ASN A 42 10.91 -5.94 -9.20
N VAL A 43 9.62 -5.74 -9.50
CA VAL A 43 8.83 -6.68 -10.30
C VAL A 43 9.45 -6.87 -11.68
N GLU A 44 9.90 -5.78 -12.31
CA GLU A 44 10.61 -5.80 -13.59
C GLU A 44 11.88 -6.66 -13.54
N VAL A 45 12.54 -6.74 -12.38
CA VAL A 45 13.79 -7.49 -12.18
C VAL A 45 13.55 -8.94 -11.75
N ARG A 46 12.45 -9.26 -11.05
CA ARG A 46 12.26 -10.54 -10.33
C ARG A 46 11.01 -11.38 -10.67
N GLY A 47 10.06 -10.89 -11.48
CA GLY A 47 8.95 -11.68 -12.03
C GLY A 47 7.76 -11.99 -11.08
N TRP A 48 6.85 -12.87 -11.53
CA TRP A 48 5.48 -13.10 -11.00
C TRP A 48 5.34 -13.29 -9.47
N LYS A 49 6.30 -13.93 -8.79
CA LYS A 49 6.25 -14.10 -7.31
C LYS A 49 6.34 -12.77 -6.55
N GLU A 50 6.88 -11.71 -7.16
CA GLU A 50 6.87 -10.37 -6.55
C GLU A 50 5.57 -9.61 -6.81
N GLN A 51 4.81 -9.92 -7.87
CA GLN A 51 3.50 -9.32 -8.12
C GLN A 51 2.48 -9.67 -7.04
N GLU A 52 2.44 -10.93 -6.58
CA GLU A 52 1.54 -11.33 -5.49
C GLU A 52 1.89 -10.61 -4.17
N LYS A 53 3.17 -10.42 -3.89
CA LYS A 53 3.62 -9.66 -2.70
C LYS A 53 3.25 -8.19 -2.82
N MET A 54 3.32 -7.65 -4.02
CA MET A 54 2.91 -6.30 -4.36
C MET A 54 1.43 -6.06 -4.03
N GLU A 55 0.56 -6.94 -4.53
CA GLU A 55 -0.88 -6.92 -4.29
C GLU A 55 -1.17 -6.93 -2.77
N ASN A 56 -0.51 -7.82 -2.03
CA ASN A 56 -0.66 -7.94 -0.58
C ASN A 56 -0.26 -6.68 0.19
N ILE A 57 0.78 -5.98 -0.23
CA ILE A 57 1.21 -4.71 0.39
C ILE A 57 0.19 -3.61 0.12
N LYS A 58 -0.33 -3.52 -1.12
CA LYS A 58 -1.36 -2.56 -1.49
C LYS A 58 -2.63 -2.73 -0.67
N ILE A 59 -3.13 -3.97 -0.58
CA ILE A 59 -4.28 -4.32 0.27
C ILE A 59 -4.05 -3.89 1.72
N LYS A 60 -2.87 -4.17 2.27
CA LYS A 60 -2.52 -3.80 3.64
C LYS A 60 -2.56 -2.29 3.84
N TYR A 61 -2.05 -1.52 2.88
CA TYR A 61 -2.10 -0.06 2.92
C TYR A 61 -3.53 0.48 2.88
N VAL A 62 -4.39 -0.08 2.02
CA VAL A 62 -5.81 0.32 1.94
C VAL A 62 -6.53 0.03 3.25
N LYS A 63 -6.35 -1.17 3.82
CA LYS A 63 -6.91 -1.51 5.14
C LYS A 63 -6.48 -0.52 6.21
N TRP A 64 -5.19 -0.19 6.27
CA TRP A 64 -4.68 0.81 7.21
C TRP A 64 -5.25 2.21 6.98
N THR A 65 -5.55 2.55 5.73
CA THR A 65 -6.06 3.87 5.36
C THR A 65 -7.52 4.02 5.75
N TRP A 66 -8.32 2.96 5.57
CA TRP A 66 -9.72 2.87 5.99
C TRP A 66 -9.92 2.44 7.44
N GLU A 67 -8.84 2.32 8.22
CA GLU A 67 -8.86 1.85 9.62
C GLU A 67 -9.58 0.49 9.79
N LEU A 68 -9.54 -0.34 8.74
CA LEU A 68 -10.05 -1.69 8.76
C LEU A 68 -9.15 -2.60 9.59
N ASP A 69 -9.77 -3.58 10.23
CA ASP A 69 -9.03 -4.61 10.95
C ASP A 69 -8.09 -5.39 10.02
N ARG A 70 -6.96 -5.85 10.57
CA ARG A 70 -5.95 -6.58 9.80
C ARG A 70 -6.54 -7.86 9.18
N TRP A 71 -7.45 -8.51 9.90
CA TRP A 71 -8.13 -9.74 9.52
C TRP A 71 -9.33 -9.52 8.61
N THR A 72 -9.71 -8.26 8.31
CA THR A 72 -10.78 -7.97 7.36
C THR A 72 -10.52 -8.68 6.04
N PRO A 73 -11.47 -9.48 5.52
CA PRO A 73 -11.24 -10.23 4.30
C PRO A 73 -10.91 -9.34 3.09
N THR A 74 -9.99 -9.81 2.25
CA THR A 74 -9.46 -9.10 1.08
C THR A 74 -10.52 -8.70 0.06
N TYR A 75 -11.57 -9.52 -0.08
CA TYR A 75 -12.66 -9.26 -1.03
C TYR A 75 -13.46 -7.98 -0.71
N ILE A 76 -13.45 -7.53 0.55
CA ILE A 76 -14.11 -6.28 0.97
C ILE A 76 -13.35 -5.06 0.41
N VAL A 77 -12.03 -5.17 0.32
CA VAL A 77 -11.15 -4.12 -0.22
C VAL A 77 -11.30 -4.03 -1.74
N ASN A 78 -11.36 -5.17 -2.42
CA ASN A 78 -11.45 -5.24 -3.88
C ASN A 78 -12.79 -4.76 -4.44
N LYS A 79 -13.87 -4.76 -3.63
CA LYS A 79 -15.21 -4.34 -4.07
C LYS A 79 -15.37 -2.81 -4.18
N GLN A 80 -14.39 -2.04 -3.72
CA GLN A 80 -14.45 -0.58 -3.61
C GLN A 80 -13.40 0.16 -4.45
N SER A 81 -12.60 -0.55 -5.25
CA SER A 81 -11.55 0.03 -6.11
C SER A 81 -12.02 0.22 -7.54
#